data_AF-A0A2P5YLZ3-F1
#
_entry.id   AF-A0A2P5YLZ3-F1
#
_cell.length_a   1.000
_cell.length_b   1.000
_cell.length_c   1.000
_cell.angle_alpha   90.00
_cell.angle_beta   90.00
_cell.angle_gamma   90.00
#
_symmetry.space_group_name_H-M   'P 1'
#
loop_
_entity.id
_entity.type
_entity.pdbx_description
1 polymer ?
#
loop_
_entity_poly.entity_id
_entity_poly.type
_entity_poly.pdbx_seq_one_letter_code
_entity_poly.pdbx_strand_id
1 'polypeptide(L)'
;MLLKDLYDLNPVERVKVSRNSHGQPVGSEARLLAGYLGIISRNANMFPINYESWHHMPDSNKNQALDNIKERFALEVSDDYIKKELGKKWRDHKSTLKKLYFKKDISLEEKLRNVPPRMLSRQKQKFTHMAGSKSFASVAEAEEVSSGQKFGRLQFFEITHRKKDGSPMTSEAGEIMEKLKEKKAEYEAIASTDSSVNHENIDNKIITEVLGPERYGRVQFQGSGVTPTQYFGSGSQQYIPSGSQAQAKVQRLRDQIDASQHG
;
A
#
# COMPACT_ATOMS: atom_id res chain seq x y z
N MET A 1 -1.87 -25.34 0.48
CA MET A 1 -2.61 -25.22 1.74
C MET A 1 -3.67 -24.13 1.65
N LEU A 2 -4.89 -24.43 2.09
CA LEU A 2 -6.03 -23.53 2.15
C LEU A 2 -6.25 -23.04 3.59
N LEU A 3 -7.07 -22.00 3.75
CA LEU A 3 -7.34 -21.38 5.06
C LEU A 3 -8.09 -22.29 6.04
N LYS A 4 -8.88 -23.23 5.52
CA LYS A 4 -9.58 -24.23 6.33
C LYS A 4 -8.61 -25.25 6.93
N ASP A 5 -7.60 -25.66 6.15
CA ASP A 5 -6.59 -26.64 6.55
C ASP A 5 -5.73 -26.13 7.72
N LEU A 6 -5.68 -24.80 7.94
CA LEU A 6 -4.93 -24.18 9.04
C LEU A 6 -5.49 -24.56 10.43
N TYR A 7 -6.76 -24.94 10.51
CA TYR A 7 -7.40 -25.35 11.75
C TYR A 7 -7.15 -26.82 12.10
N ASP A 8 -6.77 -27.62 11.09
CA ASP A 8 -6.51 -29.05 11.22
C ASP A 8 -5.00 -29.36 11.38
N LEU A 9 -4.14 -28.32 11.36
CA LEU A 9 -2.71 -28.46 11.59
C LEU A 9 -2.43 -28.93 13.03
N ASN A 10 -1.46 -29.84 13.16
CA ASN A 10 -0.90 -30.22 14.45
C ASN A 10 -0.33 -28.96 15.15
N PRO A 11 -0.57 -28.75 16.46
CA PRO A 11 -0.02 -27.60 17.20
C PRO A 11 1.50 -27.36 17.05
N VAL A 12 2.26 -28.38 16.64
CA VAL A 12 3.70 -28.29 16.39
C VAL A 12 4.03 -27.79 14.97
N GLU A 13 3.15 -28.04 13.99
CA GLU A 13 3.37 -27.69 12.59
C GLU A 13 2.91 -26.25 12.32
N ARG A 14 3.88 -25.34 12.20
CA ARG A 14 3.63 -23.93 11.88
C ARG A 14 3.95 -23.62 10.45
N VAL A 15 3.09 -22.84 9.81
CA VAL A 15 3.27 -22.38 8.45
C VAL A 15 4.38 -21.35 8.40
N LYS A 16 5.51 -21.68 7.76
CA LYS A 16 6.61 -20.75 7.61
C LYS A 16 6.23 -19.62 6.64
N VAL A 17 6.37 -18.37 7.07
CA VAL A 17 6.17 -17.19 6.22
C VAL A 17 7.46 -16.41 6.15
N SER A 18 8.12 -16.48 4.99
CA SER A 18 9.37 -15.77 4.73
C SER A 18 9.14 -14.28 4.50
N ARG A 19 10.21 -13.48 4.66
CA ARG A 19 10.20 -12.04 4.36
C ARG A 19 11.17 -11.64 3.26
N ASN A 20 10.85 -10.55 2.55
CA ASN A 20 11.81 -9.86 1.68
C ASN A 20 12.71 -8.89 2.47
N SER A 21 13.64 -8.24 1.76
CA SER A 21 14.56 -7.22 2.30
C SER A 21 13.86 -6.01 2.94
N HIS A 22 12.62 -5.72 2.53
CA HIS A 22 11.79 -4.65 3.08
C HIS A 22 10.98 -5.09 4.33
N GLY A 23 11.16 -6.33 4.80
CA GLY A 23 10.44 -6.86 5.95
C GLY A 23 9.00 -7.28 5.67
N GLN A 24 8.61 -7.42 4.41
CA GLN A 24 7.26 -7.81 4.01
C GLN A 24 7.16 -9.32 3.80
N PRO A 25 6.00 -9.95 4.10
CA PRO A 25 5.82 -11.37 3.88
C PRO A 25 5.68 -11.65 2.38
N VAL A 26 6.33 -12.71 1.93
CA VAL A 26 6.41 -13.09 0.52
C VAL A 26 6.12 -14.59 0.32
N GLY A 27 5.97 -15.05 -0.93
CA GLY A 27 5.53 -16.43 -1.24
C GLY A 27 4.02 -16.72 -1.11
N SER A 28 3.64 -17.99 -1.30
CA SER A 28 2.23 -18.46 -1.24
C SER A 28 1.64 -18.40 0.17
N GLU A 29 2.48 -18.55 1.18
CA GLU A 29 2.15 -18.58 2.59
C GLU A 29 1.81 -17.17 3.09
N ALA A 30 2.43 -16.13 2.51
CA ALA A 30 2.05 -14.74 2.76
C ALA A 30 0.59 -14.45 2.39
N ARG A 31 0.08 -15.08 1.31
CA ARG A 31 -1.33 -14.96 0.92
C ARG A 31 -2.24 -15.62 1.97
N LEU A 32 -1.83 -16.77 2.49
CA LEU A 32 -2.57 -17.48 3.54
C LEU A 32 -2.61 -16.65 4.83
N LEU A 33 -1.46 -16.11 5.25
CA LEU A 33 -1.34 -15.18 6.37
C LEU A 33 -2.28 -13.98 6.16
N ALA A 34 -2.25 -13.32 5.00
CA ALA A 34 -3.09 -12.15 4.73
C ALA A 34 -4.60 -12.46 4.84
N GLY A 35 -5.00 -13.67 4.48
CA GLY A 35 -6.36 -14.20 4.65
C GLY A 35 -6.71 -14.43 6.13
N TYR A 36 -5.81 -15.08 6.87
CA TYR A 36 -5.98 -15.35 8.30
C TYR A 36 -6.06 -14.07 9.14
N LEU A 37 -5.16 -13.11 8.90
CA LEU A 37 -5.23 -11.76 9.50
C LEU A 37 -6.59 -11.12 9.24
N GLY A 38 -7.15 -11.32 8.05
CA GLY A 38 -8.48 -10.84 7.70
C GLY A 38 -9.60 -11.47 8.53
N ILE A 39 -9.48 -12.74 8.93
CA ILE A 39 -10.43 -13.39 9.85
C ILE A 39 -10.29 -12.78 11.24
N ILE A 40 -9.06 -12.75 11.77
CA ILE A 40 -8.77 -12.27 13.12
C ILE A 40 -9.22 -10.81 13.30
N SER A 41 -8.94 -9.93 12.33
CA SER A 41 -9.39 -8.53 12.35
C SER A 41 -10.90 -8.31 12.37
N ARG A 42 -11.72 -9.34 12.08
CA ARG A 42 -13.19 -9.30 12.11
C ARG A 42 -13.79 -9.96 13.34
N ASN A 43 -12.96 -10.58 14.18
CA ASN A 43 -13.43 -11.20 15.42
C ASN A 43 -13.77 -10.11 16.45
N ALA A 44 -15.05 -9.95 16.76
CA ALA A 44 -15.53 -8.92 17.67
C ALA A 44 -15.03 -9.11 19.13
N ASN A 45 -14.70 -10.33 19.53
CA ASN A 45 -14.18 -10.60 20.87
C ASN A 45 -12.73 -10.10 21.01
N MET A 46 -11.92 -10.24 19.95
CA MET A 46 -10.54 -9.78 19.94
C MET A 46 -10.42 -8.32 19.55
N PHE A 47 -11.22 -7.86 18.60
CA PHE A 47 -11.19 -6.49 18.08
C PHE A 47 -12.59 -5.89 18.00
N PRO A 48 -13.13 -5.41 19.13
CA PRO A 48 -14.43 -4.76 19.13
C PRO A 48 -14.36 -3.43 18.36
N ILE A 49 -15.50 -3.02 17.82
CA ILE A 49 -15.60 -1.88 16.90
C ILE A 49 -15.90 -0.55 17.63
N ASN A 50 -16.12 -0.61 18.94
CA ASN A 50 -16.47 0.53 19.80
C ASN A 50 -15.29 1.45 20.09
N TYR A 51 -14.04 0.96 20.02
CA TYR A 51 -12.86 1.81 20.15
C TYR A 51 -12.76 2.80 18.99
N GLU A 52 -12.51 4.08 19.28
CA GLU A 52 -12.54 5.11 18.25
C GLU A 52 -11.38 4.96 17.25
N SER A 53 -10.19 4.66 17.76
CA SER A 53 -8.97 4.50 16.98
C SER A 53 -8.21 3.23 17.37
N TRP A 54 -7.41 2.70 16.44
CA TRP A 54 -6.52 1.56 16.69
C TRP A 54 -5.53 1.83 17.83
N HIS A 55 -5.15 3.09 18.03
CA HIS A 55 -4.26 3.49 19.13
C HIS A 55 -4.92 3.37 20.51
N HIS A 56 -6.26 3.47 20.58
CA HIS A 56 -7.03 3.25 21.80
C HIS A 56 -7.36 1.76 22.05
N MET A 57 -7.10 0.88 21.07
CA MET A 57 -7.24 -0.57 21.26
C MET A 57 -6.19 -1.02 22.29
N PRO A 58 -6.58 -1.74 23.36
CA PRO A 58 -5.65 -2.24 24.36
C PRO A 58 -4.56 -3.12 23.74
N ASP A 59 -3.35 -3.05 24.27
CA ASP A 59 -2.25 -3.89 23.79
C ASP A 59 -2.46 -5.37 24.13
N SER A 60 -3.23 -5.69 25.18
CA SER A 60 -3.65 -7.06 25.48
C SER A 60 -4.40 -7.69 24.30
N ASN A 61 -5.35 -6.97 23.70
CA ASN A 61 -6.07 -7.43 22.51
C ASN A 61 -5.13 -7.66 21.31
N LYS A 62 -4.20 -6.72 21.08
CA LYS A 62 -3.22 -6.80 19.98
C LYS A 62 -2.26 -7.97 20.18
N ASN A 63 -1.81 -8.20 21.40
CA ASN A 63 -0.88 -9.27 21.76
C ASN A 63 -1.59 -10.63 21.72
N GLN A 64 -2.81 -10.74 22.24
CA GLN A 64 -3.62 -11.95 22.13
C GLN A 64 -3.83 -12.38 20.66
N ALA A 65 -4.10 -11.41 19.78
CA ALA A 65 -4.21 -11.67 18.35
C ALA A 65 -2.89 -12.13 17.73
N LEU A 66 -1.78 -11.51 18.13
CA LEU A 66 -0.45 -11.87 17.67
C LEU A 66 -0.05 -13.28 18.13
N ASP A 67 -0.32 -13.65 19.38
CA ASP A 67 -0.03 -14.97 19.94
C ASP A 67 -0.81 -16.04 19.18
N ASN A 68 -2.10 -15.80 18.95
CA ASN A 68 -2.94 -16.70 18.15
C ASN A 68 -2.43 -16.88 16.70
N ILE A 69 -1.80 -15.85 16.12
CA ILE A 69 -1.17 -15.96 14.80
C ILE A 69 0.12 -16.79 14.91
N LYS A 70 0.95 -16.55 15.92
CA LYS A 70 2.22 -17.27 16.15
C LYS A 70 2.03 -18.75 16.50
N GLU A 71 0.86 -19.13 17.02
CA GLU A 71 0.48 -20.53 17.19
C GLU A 71 0.40 -21.28 15.85
N ARG A 72 0.02 -20.59 14.77
CA ARG A 72 -0.22 -21.22 13.45
C ARG A 72 0.84 -20.89 12.41
N PHE A 73 1.58 -19.81 12.59
CA PHE A 73 2.57 -19.32 11.64
C PHE A 73 3.94 -19.14 12.29
N ALA A 74 4.98 -19.63 11.62
CA ALA A 74 6.37 -19.31 11.92
C ALA A 74 6.76 -18.09 11.08
N LEU A 75 6.67 -16.90 11.68
CA LEU A 75 6.81 -15.61 11.00
C LEU A 75 8.24 -15.10 11.02
N GLU A 76 8.81 -14.80 9.85
CA GLU A 76 10.07 -14.04 9.76
C GLU A 76 9.84 -12.51 9.79
N VAL A 77 8.60 -12.07 9.52
CA VAL A 77 8.20 -10.65 9.60
C VAL A 77 8.06 -10.18 11.05
N SER A 78 8.21 -8.88 11.29
CA SER A 78 8.15 -8.33 12.65
C SER A 78 6.73 -8.31 13.24
N ASP A 79 6.65 -8.37 14.56
CA ASP A 79 5.39 -8.23 15.30
C ASP A 79 4.70 -6.89 15.00
N ASP A 80 5.47 -5.82 14.85
CA ASP A 80 4.95 -4.50 14.48
C ASP A 80 4.33 -4.48 13.09
N TYR A 81 4.91 -5.22 12.13
CA TYR A 81 4.31 -5.38 10.80
C TYR A 81 2.93 -6.05 10.92
N ILE A 82 2.84 -7.14 11.69
CA ILE A 82 1.59 -7.87 11.92
C ILE A 82 0.54 -6.97 12.58
N LYS A 83 0.91 -6.26 13.66
CA LYS A 83 0.02 -5.33 14.36
C LYS A 83 -0.44 -4.19 13.45
N LYS A 84 0.43 -3.67 12.59
CA LYS A 84 0.08 -2.63 11.59
C LYS A 84 -0.92 -3.15 10.56
N GLU A 85 -0.73 -4.38 10.07
CA GLU A 85 -1.67 -5.03 9.14
C GLU A 85 -3.02 -5.34 9.78
N LEU A 86 -3.03 -5.85 11.01
CA LEU A 86 -4.25 -6.07 11.78
C LEU A 86 -5.03 -4.77 11.97
N GLY A 87 -4.35 -3.69 12.36
CA GLY A 87 -4.97 -2.39 12.56
C GLY A 87 -5.56 -1.79 11.28
N LYS A 88 -4.89 -2.00 10.13
CA LYS A 88 -5.43 -1.61 8.81
C LYS A 88 -6.72 -2.36 8.51
N LYS A 89 -6.70 -3.69 8.60
CA LYS A 89 -7.87 -4.54 8.31
C LYS A 89 -9.04 -4.27 9.27
N TRP A 90 -8.75 -4.03 10.55
CA TRP A 90 -9.77 -3.62 11.53
C TRP A 90 -10.42 -2.28 11.17
N ARG A 91 -9.64 -1.26 10.79
CA ARG A 91 -10.19 0.03 10.34
C ARG A 91 -11.06 -0.12 9.08
N ASP A 92 -10.61 -0.91 8.11
CA ASP A 92 -11.36 -1.18 6.89
C ASP A 92 -12.69 -1.89 7.19
N HIS A 93 -12.67 -2.86 8.12
CA HIS A 93 -13.86 -3.54 8.60
C HIS A 93 -14.81 -2.60 9.34
N LYS A 94 -14.32 -1.81 10.30
CA LYS A 94 -15.09 -0.78 11.03
C LYS A 94 -15.73 0.23 10.07
N SER A 95 -14.98 0.69 9.06
CA SER A 95 -15.50 1.59 8.01
C SER A 95 -16.63 0.94 7.21
N THR A 96 -16.47 -0.34 6.85
CA THR A 96 -17.48 -1.10 6.12
C THR A 96 -18.76 -1.24 6.95
N LEU A 97 -18.65 -1.60 8.24
CA LEU A 97 -19.79 -1.70 9.15
C LEU A 97 -20.47 -0.34 9.35
N LYS A 98 -19.70 0.74 9.53
CA LYS A 98 -20.25 2.10 9.61
C LYS A 98 -21.10 2.45 8.40
N LYS A 99 -20.64 2.14 7.18
CA LYS A 99 -21.41 2.38 5.94
C LYS A 99 -22.68 1.53 5.82
N LEU A 100 -22.63 0.28 6.28
CA LEU A 100 -23.75 -0.65 6.18
C LEU A 100 -24.86 -0.35 7.19
N TYR A 101 -24.49 -0.05 8.44
CA TYR A 101 -25.43 -0.01 9.56
C TYR A 101 -25.66 1.35 10.19
N PHE A 102 -24.75 2.30 9.98
CA PHE A 102 -24.82 3.63 10.59
C PHE A 102 -25.26 4.67 9.54
N LYS A 103 -26.24 4.30 8.71
CA LYS A 103 -26.99 5.27 7.90
C LYS A 103 -27.82 6.15 8.83
N LYS A 104 -27.90 7.45 8.51
CA LYS A 104 -28.43 8.50 9.39
C LYS A 104 -29.92 8.33 9.74
N ASP A 105 -30.67 7.57 8.93
CA ASP A 105 -32.14 7.44 9.03
C ASP A 105 -32.63 5.99 9.16
N ILE A 106 -32.12 5.21 10.13
CA ILE A 106 -32.62 3.84 10.41
C ILE A 106 -33.00 3.71 11.89
N SER A 107 -34.21 3.20 12.15
CA SER A 107 -34.77 3.00 13.49
C SER A 107 -33.98 1.95 14.31
N LEU A 108 -34.03 2.03 15.64
CA LEU A 108 -33.30 1.14 16.56
C LEU A 108 -33.65 -0.35 16.35
N GLU A 109 -34.92 -0.64 16.05
CA GLU A 109 -35.47 -1.96 15.70
C GLU A 109 -34.85 -2.53 14.41
N GLU A 110 -34.64 -1.67 13.42
CA GLU A 110 -34.13 -2.04 12.10
C GLU A 110 -32.60 -2.20 12.09
N LYS A 111 -31.90 -1.61 13.07
CA LYS A 111 -30.48 -1.88 13.36
C LYS A 111 -30.24 -3.29 13.93
N LEU A 112 -31.18 -3.81 14.72
CA LEU A 112 -31.07 -5.13 15.34
C LEU A 112 -31.38 -6.29 14.38
N ARG A 113 -32.20 -6.07 13.35
CA ARG A 113 -32.53 -7.09 12.32
C ARG A 113 -31.47 -7.25 11.21
N ASN A 114 -30.52 -6.34 11.13
CA ASN A 114 -29.61 -6.21 9.99
C ASN A 114 -28.29 -6.99 10.22
N VAL A 115 -28.31 -8.31 10.01
CA VAL A 115 -27.11 -9.18 10.01
C VAL A 115 -26.35 -9.06 8.67
N PRO A 116 -25.00 -9.09 8.61
CA PRO A 116 -24.25 -8.66 7.41
C PRO A 116 -24.23 -9.60 6.20
N PRO A 117 -24.60 -9.08 5.01
CA PRO A 117 -24.11 -9.59 3.74
C PRO A 117 -22.72 -9.03 3.41
N ARG A 118 -21.87 -9.90 2.86
CA ARG A 118 -20.50 -9.60 2.45
C ARG A 118 -20.48 -8.66 1.24
N MET A 119 -19.68 -7.58 1.33
CA MET A 119 -19.04 -6.83 0.22
C MET A 119 -19.85 -5.76 -0.55
N LEU A 120 -19.83 -4.49 -0.07
CA LEU A 120 -20.19 -3.30 -0.88
C LEU A 120 -19.06 -2.24 -1.01
N SER A 121 -17.90 -2.42 -0.38
CA SER A 121 -16.83 -1.39 -0.41
C SER A 121 -15.97 -1.38 -1.69
N ARG A 122 -16.01 -2.43 -2.52
CA ARG A 122 -15.15 -2.55 -3.73
C ARG A 122 -15.63 -1.70 -4.92
N GLN A 123 -16.92 -1.35 -4.98
CA GLN A 123 -17.49 -0.61 -6.13
C GLN A 123 -17.01 0.85 -6.27
N LYS A 124 -16.39 1.43 -5.22
CA LYS A 124 -15.87 2.82 -5.25
C LYS A 124 -14.38 2.91 -5.61
N GLN A 125 -13.71 1.78 -5.82
CA GLN A 125 -12.29 1.76 -6.15
C GLN A 125 -12.10 1.98 -7.66
N LYS A 126 -11.75 3.21 -8.05
CA LYS A 126 -11.62 3.62 -9.46
C LYS A 126 -10.47 2.91 -10.20
N PHE A 127 -9.47 2.43 -9.47
CA PHE A 127 -8.31 1.73 -10.01
C PHE A 127 -8.16 0.37 -9.30
N THR A 128 -8.52 -0.70 -9.99
CA THR A 128 -8.27 -2.06 -9.52
C THR A 128 -7.08 -2.62 -10.28
N HIS A 129 -6.10 -3.17 -9.56
CA HIS A 129 -4.96 -3.83 -10.18
C HIS A 129 -5.29 -5.30 -10.49
N MET A 130 -4.61 -5.88 -11.47
CA MET A 130 -4.81 -7.26 -11.93
C MET A 130 -3.99 -8.30 -11.16
N ALA A 131 -3.21 -7.90 -10.16
CA ALA A 131 -2.50 -8.83 -9.26
C ALA A 131 -3.44 -9.77 -8.46
N GLY A 132 -4.75 -9.51 -8.48
CA GLY A 132 -5.75 -10.37 -7.86
C GLY A 132 -5.56 -10.44 -6.35
N SER A 133 -5.44 -11.67 -5.82
CA SER A 133 -5.21 -11.89 -4.38
C SER A 133 -3.73 -11.83 -3.97
N LYS A 134 -2.81 -11.66 -4.92
CA LYS A 134 -1.38 -11.51 -4.63
C LYS A 134 -1.12 -10.11 -4.08
N SER A 135 -0.24 -10.03 -3.08
CA SER A 135 0.26 -8.74 -2.60
C SER A 135 1.21 -8.12 -3.62
N PHE A 136 1.39 -6.79 -3.58
CA PHE A 136 2.37 -6.14 -4.45
C PHE A 136 3.79 -6.64 -4.21
N ALA A 137 4.18 -6.89 -2.95
CA ALA A 137 5.47 -7.49 -2.62
C ALA A 137 5.64 -8.88 -3.27
N SER A 138 4.59 -9.71 -3.24
CA SER A 138 4.61 -11.04 -3.86
C SER A 138 4.66 -10.99 -5.39
N VAL A 139 4.08 -9.96 -6.01
CA VAL A 139 4.18 -9.75 -7.46
C VAL A 139 5.60 -9.33 -7.83
N ALA A 140 6.15 -8.36 -7.11
CA ALA A 140 7.52 -7.88 -7.35
C ALA A 140 8.53 -9.01 -7.23
N GLU A 141 8.49 -9.79 -6.15
CA GLU A 141 9.41 -10.93 -5.96
C GLU A 141 9.29 -11.96 -7.10
N ALA A 142 8.07 -12.31 -7.52
CA ALA A 142 7.87 -13.28 -8.60
C ALA A 142 8.47 -12.79 -9.92
N GLU A 143 8.42 -11.48 -10.21
CA GLU A 143 9.02 -10.89 -11.40
C GLU A 143 10.54 -10.72 -11.28
N GLU A 144 11.08 -10.43 -10.10
CA GLU A 144 12.53 -10.40 -9.86
C GLU A 144 13.14 -11.79 -10.05
N VAL A 145 12.47 -12.83 -9.58
CA VAL A 145 12.90 -14.23 -9.75
C VAL A 145 12.82 -14.67 -11.21
N SER A 146 11.80 -14.24 -11.96
CA SER A 146 11.63 -14.62 -13.37
C SER A 146 12.61 -13.89 -14.30
N SER A 147 12.83 -12.59 -14.07
CA SER A 147 13.66 -11.74 -14.93
C SER A 147 15.15 -11.74 -14.54
N GLY A 148 15.48 -12.13 -13.31
CA GLY A 148 16.83 -12.03 -12.75
C GLY A 148 17.30 -10.59 -12.54
N GLN A 149 16.43 -9.60 -12.71
CA GLN A 149 16.72 -8.18 -12.55
C GLN A 149 15.83 -7.55 -11.46
N LYS A 150 16.36 -6.54 -10.77
CA LYS A 150 15.59 -5.75 -9.80
C LYS A 150 14.39 -5.10 -10.48
N PHE A 151 13.22 -5.25 -9.87
CA PHE A 151 11.96 -4.86 -10.49
C PHE A 151 11.63 -3.39 -10.20
N GLY A 152 11.56 -2.59 -11.27
CA GLY A 152 11.36 -1.14 -11.18
C GLY A 152 9.90 -0.74 -10.90
N ARG A 153 9.69 0.43 -10.29
CA ARG A 153 8.33 0.92 -9.95
C ARG A 153 7.50 1.26 -11.20
N LEU A 154 8.15 1.70 -12.29
CA LEU A 154 7.49 1.93 -13.57
C LEU A 154 6.97 0.62 -14.18
N GLN A 155 7.82 -0.42 -14.24
CA GLN A 155 7.45 -1.76 -14.71
C GLN A 155 6.34 -2.37 -13.85
N PHE A 156 6.36 -2.11 -12.53
CA PHE A 156 5.30 -2.54 -11.63
C PHE A 156 3.92 -2.01 -12.04
N PHE A 157 3.83 -0.72 -12.41
CA PHE A 157 2.57 -0.13 -12.88
C PHE A 157 2.05 -0.85 -14.12
N GLU A 158 2.92 -1.11 -15.10
CA GLU A 158 2.56 -1.79 -16.33
C GLU A 158 2.00 -3.19 -16.09
N ILE A 159 2.71 -4.04 -15.33
CA ILE A 159 2.29 -5.42 -15.09
C ILE A 159 1.01 -5.49 -14.27
N THR A 160 0.85 -4.58 -13.30
CA THR A 160 -0.35 -4.60 -12.44
C THR A 160 -1.59 -3.98 -13.07
N HIS A 161 -1.47 -3.28 -14.20
CA HIS A 161 -2.60 -2.62 -14.88
C HIS A 161 -2.81 -3.06 -16.33
N ARG A 162 -2.11 -4.12 -16.78
CA ARG A 162 -2.36 -4.82 -18.06
C ARG A 162 -3.20 -6.07 -17.87
N LYS A 163 -4.01 -6.37 -18.88
CA LYS A 163 -4.70 -7.64 -19.05
C LYS A 163 -3.75 -8.73 -19.50
N LYS A 164 -4.21 -9.99 -19.46
CA LYS A 164 -3.44 -11.15 -19.95
C LYS A 164 -3.10 -11.07 -21.45
N ASP A 165 -3.92 -10.35 -22.23
CA ASP A 165 -3.70 -10.09 -23.65
C ASP A 165 -2.72 -8.93 -23.92
N GLY A 166 -2.19 -8.30 -22.87
CA GLY A 166 -1.25 -7.18 -22.96
C GLY A 166 -1.92 -5.79 -23.06
N SER A 167 -3.24 -5.70 -23.27
CA SER A 167 -3.95 -4.42 -23.35
C SER A 167 -4.11 -3.75 -21.97
N PRO A 168 -4.16 -2.40 -21.90
CA PRO A 168 -4.44 -1.71 -20.65
C PRO A 168 -5.84 -2.05 -20.13
N MET A 169 -6.00 -2.10 -18.81
CA MET A 169 -7.26 -2.49 -18.18
C MET A 169 -8.39 -1.47 -18.43
N THR A 170 -8.05 -0.19 -18.49
CA THR A 170 -8.98 0.93 -18.73
C THR A 170 -8.31 1.96 -19.66
N SER A 171 -9.11 2.82 -20.30
CA SER A 171 -8.58 3.94 -21.10
C SER A 171 -7.63 4.80 -20.28
N GLU A 172 -8.03 5.16 -19.06
CA GLU A 172 -7.23 5.96 -18.14
C GLU A 172 -5.90 5.29 -17.76
N ALA A 173 -5.90 3.97 -17.54
CA ALA A 173 -4.65 3.23 -17.31
C ALA A 173 -3.74 3.25 -18.54
N GLY A 174 -4.32 3.19 -19.75
CA GLY A 174 -3.58 3.34 -21.01
C GLY A 174 -2.95 4.73 -21.15
N GLU A 175 -3.71 5.79 -20.90
CA GLU A 175 -3.22 7.18 -20.92
C GLU A 175 -2.07 7.39 -19.93
N ILE A 176 -2.16 6.82 -18.73
CA ILE A 176 -1.09 6.87 -17.73
C ILE A 176 0.14 6.10 -18.20
N MET A 177 -0.02 4.90 -18.78
CA MET A 177 1.10 4.12 -19.30
C MET A 177 1.86 4.88 -20.40
N GLU A 178 1.14 5.51 -21.33
CA GLU A 178 1.77 6.33 -22.38
C GLU A 178 2.52 7.53 -21.76
N LYS A 179 1.92 8.26 -20.82
CA LYS A 179 2.60 9.36 -20.11
C LYS A 179 3.87 8.91 -19.39
N LEU A 180 3.83 7.76 -18.72
CA LEU A 180 5.01 7.19 -18.04
C LEU A 180 6.10 6.84 -19.06
N LYS A 181 5.72 6.27 -20.22
CA LYS A 181 6.64 5.90 -21.30
C LYS A 181 7.28 7.11 -21.97
N GLU A 182 6.48 8.12 -22.29
CA GLU A 182 6.93 9.40 -22.85
C GLU A 182 7.92 10.08 -21.91
N LYS A 183 7.57 10.20 -20.62
CA LYS A 183 8.45 10.78 -19.60
C LYS A 183 9.74 10.00 -19.41
N LYS A 184 9.67 8.67 -19.46
CA LYS A 184 10.87 7.83 -19.40
C LYS A 184 11.81 8.12 -20.57
N ALA A 185 11.30 8.20 -21.79
CA ALA A 185 12.10 8.53 -22.97
C ALA A 185 12.70 9.95 -22.90
N GLU A 186 11.92 10.93 -22.41
CA GLU A 186 12.39 12.30 -22.18
C GLU A 186 13.59 12.34 -21.22
N TYR A 187 13.47 11.67 -20.07
CA TYR A 187 14.54 11.63 -19.06
C TYR A 187 15.76 10.81 -19.53
N GLU A 188 15.59 9.74 -20.30
CA GLU A 188 16.69 8.98 -20.90
C GLU A 188 17.49 9.82 -21.93
N ALA A 189 16.80 10.64 -22.72
CA ALA A 189 17.44 11.59 -23.64
C ALA A 189 18.24 12.67 -22.90
N ILE A 190 17.68 13.21 -21.81
CA ILE A 190 18.37 14.20 -20.95
C ILE A 190 19.60 13.57 -20.30
N ALA A 191 19.48 12.38 -19.73
CA ALA A 191 20.59 11.68 -19.07
C ALA A 191 21.73 11.34 -20.06
N SER A 192 21.41 11.12 -21.34
CA SER A 192 22.41 10.93 -22.39
C SER A 192 23.20 12.20 -22.73
N THR A 193 22.66 13.38 -22.39
CA THR A 193 23.26 14.70 -22.68
C THR A 193 23.96 15.30 -21.46
N ASP A 194 23.48 15.01 -20.25
CA ASP A 194 24.03 15.51 -18.99
C ASP A 194 24.32 14.36 -18.01
N SER A 195 25.60 13.99 -17.93
CA SER A 195 26.10 12.89 -17.06
C SER A 195 25.93 13.15 -15.56
N SER A 196 25.49 14.36 -15.15
CA SER A 196 25.23 14.69 -13.74
C SER A 196 23.87 14.18 -13.21
N VAL A 197 23.00 13.69 -14.10
CA VAL A 197 21.67 13.19 -13.72
C VAL A 197 21.77 11.78 -13.13
N ASN A 198 21.57 11.68 -11.81
CA ASN A 198 21.57 10.41 -11.10
C ASN A 198 20.41 9.50 -11.56
N HIS A 199 20.75 8.38 -12.21
CA HIS A 199 19.80 7.40 -12.76
C HIS A 199 18.87 6.80 -11.70
N GLU A 200 19.32 6.68 -10.44
CA GLU A 200 18.56 6.00 -9.38
C GLU A 200 17.29 6.76 -8.95
N ASN A 201 17.13 8.02 -9.35
CA ASN A 201 15.99 8.87 -8.96
C ASN A 201 15.03 9.22 -10.11
N ILE A 202 15.34 8.80 -11.35
CA ILE A 202 14.55 9.16 -12.53
C ILE A 202 13.13 8.57 -12.45
N ASP A 203 13.01 7.27 -12.17
CA ASP A 203 11.72 6.59 -11.99
C ASP A 203 10.85 7.28 -10.93
N ASN A 204 11.46 7.77 -9.85
CA ASN A 204 10.72 8.40 -8.76
C ASN A 204 10.21 9.79 -9.12
N LYS A 205 10.98 10.56 -9.89
CA LYS A 205 10.53 11.84 -10.46
C LYS A 205 9.38 11.63 -11.44
N ILE A 206 9.53 10.68 -12.36
CA ILE A 206 8.48 10.35 -13.35
C ILE A 206 7.17 9.96 -12.66
N ILE A 207 7.23 9.07 -11.68
CA ILE A 207 6.05 8.65 -10.91
C ILE A 207 5.39 9.85 -10.21
N THR A 208 6.20 10.73 -9.62
CA THR A 208 5.70 11.92 -8.92
C THR A 208 5.04 12.91 -9.89
N GLU A 209 5.60 13.10 -11.08
CA GLU A 209 5.05 13.98 -12.11
C GLU A 209 3.73 13.44 -12.69
N VAL A 210 3.66 12.13 -12.96
CA VAL A 210 2.50 11.53 -13.63
C VAL A 210 1.37 11.18 -12.66
N LEU A 211 1.70 10.65 -11.48
CA LEU A 211 0.71 10.14 -10.50
C LEU A 211 0.54 11.03 -9.28
N GLY A 212 1.37 12.06 -9.16
CA GLY A 212 1.41 12.95 -8.01
C GLY A 212 2.28 12.45 -6.86
N PRO A 213 2.46 13.28 -5.82
CA PRO A 213 3.36 12.99 -4.71
C PRO A 213 2.92 11.79 -3.88
N GLU A 214 3.91 11.15 -3.25
CA GLU A 214 3.68 10.07 -2.30
C GLU A 214 2.78 10.52 -1.14
N ARG A 215 1.91 9.62 -0.69
CA ARG A 215 1.06 9.90 0.48
C ARG A 215 1.82 9.62 1.77
N TYR A 216 1.52 10.38 2.82
CA TYR A 216 2.16 10.21 4.12
C TYR A 216 2.14 8.74 4.60
N GLY A 217 3.33 8.24 4.94
CA GLY A 217 3.54 6.92 5.52
C GLY A 217 3.42 5.73 4.56
N ARG A 218 3.33 5.96 3.24
CA ARG A 218 3.29 4.91 2.22
C ARG A 218 4.07 5.29 0.96
N VAL A 219 4.58 4.28 0.27
CA VAL A 219 5.22 4.43 -1.05
C VAL A 219 4.37 3.72 -2.09
N GLN A 220 4.04 4.39 -3.19
CA GLN A 220 3.30 3.81 -4.30
C GLN A 220 4.04 2.58 -4.84
N PHE A 221 3.26 1.56 -5.23
CA PHE A 221 3.73 0.28 -5.80
C PHE A 221 4.54 -0.64 -4.88
N GLN A 222 4.95 -0.18 -3.70
CA GLN A 222 5.73 -1.00 -2.76
C GLN A 222 4.89 -1.89 -1.83
N GLY A 223 3.57 -1.81 -1.92
CA GLY A 223 2.68 -2.61 -1.08
C GLY A 223 2.55 -2.07 0.36
N SER A 224 2.13 -2.94 1.28
CA SER A 224 1.85 -2.52 2.65
C SER A 224 3.11 -2.56 3.52
N GLY A 225 3.22 -1.65 4.48
CA GLY A 225 4.31 -1.65 5.47
C GLY A 225 5.45 -0.69 5.15
N VAL A 226 5.82 -0.52 3.88
CA VAL A 226 6.95 0.30 3.41
C VAL A 226 6.70 1.79 3.62
N THR A 227 7.56 2.44 4.39
CA THR A 227 7.51 3.90 4.61
C THR A 227 8.46 4.64 3.67
N PRO A 228 8.18 5.92 3.35
CA PRO A 228 9.09 6.73 2.55
C PRO A 228 10.51 6.79 3.13
N THR A 229 10.64 6.93 4.45
CA THR A 229 11.95 6.93 5.13
C THR A 229 12.73 5.62 4.93
N GLN A 230 12.04 4.48 4.96
CA GLN A 230 12.68 3.18 4.71
C GLN A 230 13.11 3.00 3.26
N TYR A 231 12.30 3.49 2.32
CA TYR A 231 12.53 3.26 0.89
C TYR A 231 13.52 4.25 0.28
N PHE A 232 13.41 5.53 0.61
CA PHE A 232 14.25 6.59 0.03
C PHE A 232 15.39 7.05 0.96
N GLY A 233 15.39 6.62 2.23
CA GLY A 233 16.33 7.08 3.25
C GLY A 233 15.96 8.43 3.88
N SER A 234 16.59 8.76 5.01
CA SER A 234 16.30 9.95 5.81
C SER A 234 16.73 11.28 5.16
N GLY A 235 17.47 11.24 4.04
CA GLY A 235 18.05 12.40 3.37
C GLY A 235 17.54 12.68 1.95
N SER A 236 16.67 11.84 1.39
CA SER A 236 16.13 12.09 0.04
C SER A 236 15.15 13.26 0.10
N GLN A 237 15.31 14.25 -0.80
CA GLN A 237 14.40 15.38 -1.00
C GLN A 237 12.98 14.88 -1.34
N GLN A 238 12.20 14.51 -0.33
CA GLN A 238 10.82 14.03 -0.46
C GLN A 238 9.79 15.14 -0.69
N TYR A 239 10.25 16.36 -0.97
CA TYR A 239 9.37 17.48 -1.23
C TYR A 239 10.06 18.42 -2.21
N ILE A 240 9.98 18.10 -3.50
CA ILE A 240 10.03 19.14 -4.53
C ILE A 240 8.57 19.58 -4.68
N PRO A 241 8.17 20.76 -4.17
CA PRO A 241 6.90 21.33 -4.57
C PRO A 241 6.90 21.36 -6.09
N SER A 242 5.77 21.06 -6.74
CA SER A 242 5.63 21.20 -8.20
C SER A 242 6.36 22.46 -8.66
N GLY A 243 7.11 22.41 -9.78
CA GLY A 243 7.97 23.52 -10.20
C GLY A 243 7.31 24.91 -10.12
N SER A 244 5.99 24.97 -10.28
CA SER A 244 5.13 26.14 -10.03
C SER A 244 5.19 26.71 -8.60
N GLN A 245 5.17 25.89 -7.55
CA GLN A 245 5.24 26.36 -6.16
C GLN A 245 6.66 26.81 -5.76
N ALA A 246 7.69 26.12 -6.26
CA ALA A 246 9.07 26.53 -6.02
C ALA A 246 9.39 27.86 -6.73
N GLN A 247 8.98 28.00 -8.00
CA GLN A 247 9.10 29.27 -8.75
C GLN A 247 8.27 30.39 -8.12
N ALA A 248 7.04 30.14 -7.68
CA ALA A 248 6.21 31.16 -7.02
C ALA A 248 6.81 31.62 -5.69
N LYS A 249 7.48 30.72 -4.95
CA LYS A 249 8.14 31.06 -3.68
C LYS A 249 9.44 31.84 -3.91
N VAL A 250 10.22 31.47 -4.93
CA VAL A 250 11.41 32.24 -5.36
C VAL A 250 11.00 33.63 -5.86
N GLN A 251 9.92 33.73 -6.64
CA GLN A 251 9.43 35.02 -7.13
C GLN A 251 8.97 35.92 -5.98
N ARG A 252 8.18 35.40 -5.03
CA ARG A 252 7.79 36.16 -3.83
C ARG A 252 8.98 36.65 -3.00
N LEU A 253 10.04 35.85 -2.91
CA LEU A 253 11.25 36.25 -2.17
C LEU A 253 12.03 37.34 -2.91
N ARG A 254 12.08 37.29 -4.25
CA ARG A 254 12.66 38.38 -5.06
C ARG A 254 11.87 39.67 -4.88
N ASP A 255 10.54 39.60 -5.00
CA ASP A 255 9.66 40.76 -4.83
C ASP A 255 9.80 41.40 -3.43
N GLN A 256 10.05 40.60 -2.39
CA GLN A 256 10.31 41.10 -1.02
C GLN A 256 11.68 41.78 -0.86
N ILE A 257 12.70 41.26 -1.53
CA ILE A 257 14.04 41.85 -1.52
C ILE A 257 14.01 43.20 -2.24
N ASP A 258 13.35 43.27 -3.39
CA ASP A 258 13.25 44.50 -4.19
C ASP A 258 12.45 45.58 -3.44
N ALA A 259 11.36 45.21 -2.76
CA ALA A 259 10.59 46.13 -1.92
C ALA A 259 11.37 46.67 -0.72
N SER A 260 12.38 45.92 -0.24
CA SER A 260 13.22 46.32 0.90
C SER A 260 14.41 47.21 0.48
N GLN A 261 14.71 47.30 -0.82
CA GLN A 261 15.80 48.14 -1.35
C GLN A 261 15.31 49.52 -1.83
N HIS A 262 14.00 49.77 -1.85
CA HIS A 262 13.39 51.00 -2.36
C HIS A 262 12.48 51.72 -1.35
N GLY A 263 12.56 51.36 -0.07
CA GLY A 263 11.94 52.09 1.06
C GLY A 263 13.01 52.58 2.02
#